data_AF-A0A497BD16-F1
#
_entry.id   AF-A0A497BD16-F1
#
_cell.length_a   1.000
_cell.length_b   1.000
_cell.length_c   1.000
_cell.angle_alpha   90.00
_cell.angle_beta   90.00
_cell.angle_gamma   90.00
#
_symmetry.space_group_name_H-M   'P 1'
#
loop_
_entity.id
_entity.type
_entity.pdbx_description
1 polymer ?
#
loop_
_entity_poly.entity_id
_entity_poly.type
_entity_poly.pdbx_seq_one_letter_code
_entity_poly.pdbx_strand_id
1 'polypeptide(L)'
;MNSKYYEFTGSDQTLLRRMRATRDLPQHGVLKGDIGGFVQGRSNLSGGAWVKRNATVAYGAKAEGFALIDSHAKLSGNARVSGYAHVYGNARIYDNADVKGNAKIGGEMRVYGDARVSGNAHLTGDALILGSAVVTGAAELSEFAQIGGQAYVTTPAEALEYAYVSVPPDFIAYLRYIEEKTFGNLKVLCGYMNNVHKIVSEDTSPRCVAALLNPAIEEFGIAHLIPNGWEENVATIERRPRIGMMLEVHGELGYGPARRLDYGAYLNLLSHYISDDPRRHPRFVNRT
;
A
#
# COMPACT_ATOMS: atom_id res chain seq x y z
N MET A 1 40.92 -1.78 9.39
CA MET A 1 40.50 -2.69 8.31
C MET A 1 39.09 -3.19 8.62
N ASN A 2 38.07 -2.80 7.85
CA ASN A 2 36.70 -3.25 8.07
C ASN A 2 36.56 -4.72 7.61
N SER A 3 36.65 -5.67 8.55
CA SER A 3 36.40 -7.08 8.27
C SER A 3 34.91 -7.29 8.06
N LYS A 4 34.51 -7.85 6.90
CA LYS A 4 33.11 -8.15 6.56
C LYS A 4 32.64 -9.44 7.25
N TYR A 5 31.35 -9.52 7.59
CA TYR A 5 30.74 -10.65 8.33
C TYR A 5 30.30 -11.82 7.43
N TYR A 6 30.42 -11.69 6.09
CA TYR A 6 29.96 -12.68 5.12
C TYR A 6 30.81 -12.74 3.85
N GLU A 7 30.70 -13.85 3.10
CA GLU A 7 31.27 -14.06 1.77
C GLU A 7 30.23 -14.57 0.74
N PHE A 8 30.59 -14.56 -0.54
CA PHE A 8 29.72 -14.97 -1.65
C PHE A 8 30.18 -16.29 -2.29
N THR A 9 29.23 -17.14 -2.67
CA THR A 9 29.49 -18.40 -3.36
C THR A 9 28.96 -18.36 -4.81
N GLY A 10 29.81 -18.44 -5.86
CA GLY A 10 29.41 -18.67 -7.27
C GLY A 10 29.83 -17.59 -8.32
N SER A 11 29.70 -17.94 -9.62
CA SER A 11 30.03 -17.11 -10.81
C SER A 11 28.80 -16.57 -11.56
N ASP A 12 28.94 -15.36 -12.12
CA ASP A 12 27.87 -14.51 -12.68
C ASP A 12 27.23 -15.08 -13.95
N GLN A 13 25.98 -15.57 -13.89
CA GLN A 13 25.00 -15.50 -15.01
C GLN A 13 23.52 -15.43 -14.58
N THR A 14 23.21 -15.47 -13.29
CA THR A 14 22.02 -14.81 -12.71
C THR A 14 22.51 -14.13 -11.44
N LEU A 15 22.45 -12.80 -11.40
CA LEU A 15 23.32 -11.91 -10.61
C LEU A 15 23.17 -12.01 -9.07
N LEU A 16 22.58 -13.08 -8.52
CA LEU A 16 22.42 -13.31 -7.09
C LEU A 16 23.42 -14.34 -6.59
N ARG A 17 24.09 -14.01 -5.47
CA ARG A 17 25.09 -14.85 -4.82
C ARG A 17 24.61 -15.23 -3.44
N ARG A 18 24.86 -16.47 -3.05
CA ARG A 18 24.49 -16.95 -1.72
C ARG A 18 25.49 -16.48 -0.68
N MET A 19 24.98 -16.08 0.48
CA MET A 19 25.80 -15.65 1.60
C MET A 19 26.28 -16.84 2.45
N ARG A 20 27.50 -16.73 2.96
CA ARG A 20 28.00 -17.57 4.05
C ARG A 20 28.56 -16.70 5.18
N ALA A 21 28.22 -17.03 6.42
CA ALA A 21 28.70 -16.33 7.60
C ALA A 21 30.19 -16.61 7.81
N THR A 22 31.00 -15.57 7.98
CA THR A 22 32.45 -15.72 8.24
C THR A 22 32.78 -15.73 9.73
N ARG A 23 31.81 -15.41 10.58
CA ARG A 23 31.88 -15.42 12.05
C ARG A 23 30.48 -15.55 12.65
N ASP A 24 30.40 -15.74 13.95
CA ASP A 24 29.13 -15.79 14.68
C ASP A 24 28.46 -14.40 14.70
N LEU A 25 27.14 -14.41 14.54
CA LEU A 25 26.23 -13.27 14.60
C LEU A 25 25.14 -13.62 15.64
N PRO A 26 25.46 -13.58 16.94
CA PRO A 26 24.56 -14.05 18.00
C PRO A 26 23.23 -13.29 18.04
N GLN A 27 23.22 -12.01 17.66
CA GLN A 27 22.00 -11.20 17.57
C GLN A 27 20.95 -11.76 16.58
N HIS A 28 21.39 -12.58 15.62
CA HIS A 28 20.56 -13.22 14.60
C HIS A 28 20.43 -14.73 14.78
N GLY A 29 21.09 -15.30 15.80
CA GLY A 29 21.19 -16.75 15.99
C GLY A 29 21.93 -17.46 14.85
N VAL A 30 22.94 -16.81 14.26
CA VAL A 30 23.69 -17.32 13.10
C VAL A 30 25.11 -17.65 13.53
N LEU A 31 25.57 -18.86 13.22
CA LEU A 31 26.91 -19.35 13.50
C LEU A 31 27.83 -19.17 12.28
N LYS A 32 29.13 -19.11 12.53
CA LYS A 32 30.14 -19.15 11.48
C LYS A 32 29.93 -20.37 10.59
N GLY A 33 29.95 -20.16 9.27
CA GLY A 33 29.73 -21.18 8.26
C GLY A 33 28.28 -21.35 7.83
N ASP A 34 27.33 -20.75 8.56
CA ASP A 34 25.92 -20.79 8.18
C ASP A 34 25.70 -20.18 6.80
N ILE A 35 24.81 -20.83 6.06
CA ILE A 35 24.44 -20.43 4.70
C ILE A 35 23.17 -19.57 4.78
N GLY A 36 23.31 -18.32 4.36
CA GLY A 36 22.25 -17.33 4.25
C GLY A 36 21.50 -17.38 2.92
N GLY A 37 20.80 -16.28 2.64
CA GLY A 37 20.03 -16.05 1.43
C GLY A 37 20.86 -15.47 0.29
N PHE A 38 20.15 -14.81 -0.62
CA PHE A 38 20.68 -14.39 -1.92
C PHE A 38 20.83 -12.89 -2.00
N VAL A 39 21.99 -12.44 -2.47
CA VAL A 39 22.27 -11.01 -2.59
C VAL A 39 23.01 -10.71 -3.88
N GLN A 40 22.74 -9.57 -4.51
CA GLN A 40 23.31 -9.29 -5.82
C GLN A 40 24.81 -8.95 -5.76
N GLY A 41 25.23 -8.20 -4.76
CA GLY A 41 26.58 -7.71 -4.65
C GLY A 41 26.95 -7.22 -3.26
N ARG A 42 28.23 -6.87 -3.11
CA ARG A 42 28.79 -6.45 -1.81
C ARG A 42 28.18 -5.16 -1.27
N SER A 43 27.51 -4.38 -2.11
CA SER A 43 26.82 -3.14 -1.77
C SER A 43 25.46 -3.35 -1.13
N ASN A 44 24.84 -4.53 -1.29
CA ASN A 44 23.50 -4.79 -0.76
C ASN A 44 23.49 -4.99 0.77
N LEU A 45 24.65 -5.25 1.38
CA LEU A 45 24.75 -5.48 2.82
C LEU A 45 25.90 -4.72 3.45
N SER A 46 25.67 -4.23 4.67
CA SER A 46 26.71 -3.66 5.52
C SER A 46 26.39 -3.85 7.01
N GLY A 47 27.39 -3.63 7.87
CA GLY A 47 27.25 -3.84 9.31
C GLY A 47 27.09 -5.32 9.68
N GLY A 48 26.28 -5.59 10.71
CA GLY A 48 25.87 -6.92 11.15
C GLY A 48 24.52 -7.37 10.58
N ALA A 49 24.09 -6.81 9.44
CA ALA A 49 22.86 -7.21 8.76
C ALA A 49 22.98 -8.63 8.20
N TRP A 50 21.87 -9.36 8.18
CA TRP A 50 21.85 -10.75 7.72
C TRP A 50 20.60 -11.06 6.89
N VAL A 51 20.79 -11.90 5.86
CA VAL A 51 19.72 -12.40 5.00
C VAL A 51 19.67 -13.91 5.19
N LYS A 52 18.57 -14.45 5.74
CA LYS A 52 18.40 -15.89 5.95
C LYS A 52 18.09 -16.61 4.64
N ARG A 53 18.17 -17.94 4.71
CA ARG A 53 18.31 -18.90 3.59
C ARG A 53 17.44 -18.64 2.35
N ASN A 54 16.19 -18.22 2.53
CA ASN A 54 15.21 -18.08 1.46
C ASN A 54 14.92 -16.63 1.04
N ALA A 55 15.54 -15.66 1.73
CA ALA A 55 15.33 -14.24 1.49
C ALA A 55 16.29 -13.70 0.42
N THR A 56 15.91 -12.59 -0.21
CA THR A 56 16.69 -11.98 -1.30
C THR A 56 16.84 -10.46 -1.13
N VAL A 57 18.04 -9.94 -1.34
CA VAL A 57 18.33 -8.49 -1.42
C VAL A 57 19.07 -8.20 -2.72
N ALA A 58 18.41 -7.55 -3.67
CA ALA A 58 18.91 -7.38 -5.03
C ALA A 58 18.86 -5.93 -5.50
N TYR A 59 19.44 -5.68 -6.67
CA TYR A 59 19.51 -4.37 -7.31
C TYR A 59 20.22 -3.33 -6.41
N GLY A 60 19.69 -2.12 -6.30
CA GLY A 60 20.22 -1.06 -5.45
C GLY A 60 19.84 -1.19 -3.96
N ALA A 61 19.06 -2.20 -3.57
CA ALA A 61 18.53 -2.31 -2.21
C ALA A 61 19.62 -2.61 -1.18
N LYS A 62 19.46 -2.12 0.05
CA LYS A 62 20.47 -2.24 1.11
C LYS A 62 19.86 -2.72 2.41
N ALA A 63 20.44 -3.77 2.99
CA ALA A 63 20.25 -4.15 4.38
C ALA A 63 21.48 -3.75 5.21
N GLU A 64 21.29 -2.95 6.25
CA GLU A 64 22.38 -2.31 7.00
C GLU A 64 22.18 -2.40 8.52
N GLY A 65 23.21 -2.07 9.30
CA GLY A 65 23.13 -2.12 10.76
C GLY A 65 22.97 -3.56 11.26
N PHE A 66 21.90 -3.83 12.01
CA PHE A 66 21.48 -5.17 12.46
C PHE A 66 20.16 -5.60 11.80
N ALA A 67 19.88 -5.13 10.59
CA ALA A 67 18.68 -5.55 9.87
C ALA A 67 18.70 -7.06 9.62
N LEU A 68 17.55 -7.71 9.80
CA LEU A 68 17.35 -9.13 9.52
C LEU A 68 16.30 -9.29 8.42
N ILE A 69 16.68 -9.93 7.32
CA ILE A 69 15.76 -10.30 6.24
C ILE A 69 15.59 -11.82 6.27
N ASP A 70 14.39 -12.31 6.53
CA ASP A 70 14.10 -13.72 6.82
C ASP A 70 12.97 -14.27 5.93
N SER A 71 12.75 -15.58 6.00
CA SER A 71 11.74 -16.31 5.25
C SER A 71 11.91 -16.07 3.75
N HIS A 72 10.85 -15.73 3.04
CA HIS A 72 10.83 -15.47 1.60
C HIS A 72 10.80 -13.96 1.28
N ALA A 73 11.18 -13.11 2.24
CA ALA A 73 11.16 -11.67 2.06
C ALA A 73 12.10 -11.22 0.93
N LYS A 74 11.69 -10.19 0.20
CA LYS A 74 12.42 -9.65 -0.96
C LYS A 74 12.61 -8.14 -0.85
N LEU A 75 13.86 -7.71 -1.00
CA LEU A 75 14.24 -6.31 -1.15
C LEU A 75 14.77 -6.05 -2.57
N SER A 76 14.28 -5.00 -3.23
CA SER A 76 14.71 -4.58 -4.58
C SER A 76 14.64 -3.05 -4.75
N GLY A 77 14.95 -2.54 -5.95
CA GLY A 77 14.97 -1.09 -6.19
C GLY A 77 16.12 -0.41 -5.43
N ASN A 78 15.85 0.75 -4.84
CA ASN A 78 16.72 1.50 -3.93
C ASN A 78 16.32 1.34 -2.44
N ALA A 79 15.50 0.33 -2.11
CA ALA A 79 14.95 0.17 -0.78
C ALA A 79 16.06 0.01 0.28
N ARG A 80 15.85 0.61 1.44
CA ARG A 80 16.78 0.54 2.57
C ARG A 80 16.10 -0.08 3.78
N VAL A 81 16.74 -1.08 4.37
CA VAL A 81 16.34 -1.68 5.64
C VAL A 81 17.52 -1.58 6.61
N SER A 82 17.35 -0.92 7.74
CA SER A 82 18.45 -0.60 8.67
C SER A 82 18.05 -0.67 10.15
N GLY A 83 19.01 -0.47 11.06
CA GLY A 83 18.75 -0.57 12.51
C GLY A 83 18.58 -2.03 12.94
N TYR A 84 17.56 -2.32 13.76
CA TYR A 84 17.16 -3.66 14.18
C TYR A 84 15.89 -4.14 13.45
N ALA A 85 15.60 -3.56 12.27
CA ALA A 85 14.41 -3.89 11.52
C ALA A 85 14.42 -5.37 11.09
N HIS A 86 13.27 -6.03 11.20
CA HIS A 86 13.09 -7.43 10.85
C HIS A 86 12.01 -7.57 9.79
N VAL A 87 12.40 -8.05 8.61
CA VAL A 87 11.50 -8.27 7.47
C VAL A 87 11.40 -9.77 7.23
N TYR A 88 10.20 -10.34 7.29
CA TYR A 88 9.95 -11.79 7.26
C TYR A 88 8.68 -12.14 6.49
N GLY A 89 8.30 -13.43 6.46
CA GLY A 89 7.20 -13.90 5.62
C GLY A 89 7.52 -13.81 4.14
N ASN A 90 6.56 -13.33 3.34
CA ASN A 90 6.68 -13.07 1.91
C ASN A 90 6.77 -11.56 1.59
N ALA A 91 7.04 -10.74 2.61
CA ALA A 91 7.04 -9.28 2.49
C ALA A 91 7.98 -8.76 1.39
N ARG A 92 7.55 -7.71 0.69
CA ARG A 92 8.28 -7.11 -0.42
C ARG A 92 8.53 -5.63 -0.16
N ILE A 93 9.80 -5.21 -0.15
CA ILE A 93 10.19 -3.82 0.05
C ILE A 93 10.97 -3.37 -1.18
N TYR A 94 10.50 -2.35 -1.88
CA TYR A 94 11.08 -1.93 -3.15
C TYR A 94 10.97 -0.42 -3.39
N ASP A 95 11.38 0.04 -4.58
CA ASP A 95 11.54 1.46 -4.94
C ASP A 95 12.47 2.19 -3.95
N ASN A 96 12.07 3.32 -3.37
CA ASN A 96 12.89 4.11 -2.44
C ASN A 96 12.45 3.93 -0.97
N ALA A 97 11.73 2.86 -0.65
CA ALA A 97 11.20 2.64 0.70
C ALA A 97 12.32 2.55 1.76
N ASP A 98 12.11 3.18 2.92
CA ASP A 98 13.07 3.21 4.05
C ASP A 98 12.44 2.59 5.30
N VAL A 99 12.94 1.42 5.70
CA VAL A 99 12.53 0.70 6.91
C VAL A 99 13.67 0.72 7.92
N LYS A 100 13.42 1.22 9.13
CA LYS A 100 14.46 1.38 10.15
C LYS A 100 13.96 1.21 11.59
N GLY A 101 14.86 1.38 12.56
CA GLY A 101 14.53 1.22 13.98
C GLY A 101 14.33 -0.25 14.34
N ASN A 102 13.29 -0.56 15.12
CA ASN A 102 12.92 -1.92 15.51
C ASN A 102 11.68 -2.43 14.75
N ALA A 103 11.39 -1.84 13.58
CA ALA A 103 10.20 -2.18 12.80
C ALA A 103 10.19 -3.66 12.41
N LYS A 104 9.02 -4.30 12.52
CA LYS A 104 8.78 -5.69 12.15
C LYS A 104 7.77 -5.75 11.02
N ILE A 105 8.17 -6.26 9.87
CA ILE A 105 7.34 -6.33 8.66
C ILE A 105 7.24 -7.80 8.21
N GLY A 106 6.05 -8.36 8.25
CA GLY A 106 5.77 -9.77 7.93
C GLY A 106 4.56 -9.96 7.02
N GLY A 107 4.20 -11.23 6.77
CA GLY A 107 3.05 -11.57 5.92
C GLY A 107 3.34 -11.39 4.43
N GLU A 108 2.32 -10.97 3.67
CA GLU A 108 2.39 -10.63 2.23
C GLU A 108 2.61 -9.12 1.97
N MET A 109 2.92 -8.38 3.04
CA MET A 109 3.04 -6.93 3.08
C MET A 109 3.94 -6.36 1.97
N ARG A 110 3.51 -5.27 1.32
CA ARG A 110 4.34 -4.56 0.32
C ARG A 110 4.59 -3.13 0.75
N VAL A 111 5.85 -2.72 0.78
CA VAL A 111 6.26 -1.34 1.10
C VAL A 111 7.06 -0.77 -0.07
N TYR A 112 6.60 0.32 -0.68
CA TYR A 112 7.19 0.87 -1.89
C TYR A 112 6.96 2.38 -2.07
N GLY A 113 7.41 2.95 -3.18
CA GLY A 113 7.52 4.41 -3.33
C GLY A 113 8.61 4.99 -2.41
N ASP A 114 8.34 6.17 -1.83
CA ASP A 114 9.19 6.85 -0.84
C ASP A 114 8.72 6.59 0.61
N ALA A 115 8.02 5.49 0.84
CA ALA A 115 7.40 5.18 2.13
C ALA A 115 8.45 4.96 3.21
N ARG A 116 8.15 5.37 4.44
CA ARG A 116 9.03 5.25 5.60
C ARG A 116 8.35 4.47 6.70
N VAL A 117 8.98 3.38 7.14
CA VAL A 117 8.55 2.61 8.30
C VAL A 117 9.63 2.65 9.38
N SER A 118 9.30 3.07 10.60
CA SER A 118 10.29 3.20 11.68
C SER A 118 9.73 2.92 13.08
N GLY A 119 10.53 3.18 14.11
CA GLY A 119 10.12 2.98 15.50
C GLY A 119 9.98 1.50 15.84
N ASN A 120 8.95 1.15 16.60
CA ASN A 120 8.58 -0.20 17.01
C ASN A 120 7.36 -0.71 16.21
N ALA A 121 7.11 -0.17 15.02
CA ALA A 121 5.95 -0.54 14.22
C ALA A 121 5.91 -2.05 13.93
N HIS A 122 4.74 -2.66 14.11
CA HIS A 122 4.50 -4.08 13.86
C HIS A 122 3.46 -4.26 12.76
N LEU A 123 3.92 -4.70 11.59
CA LEU A 123 3.14 -4.71 10.36
C LEU A 123 3.11 -6.13 9.79
N THR A 124 1.91 -6.72 9.71
CA THR A 124 1.68 -8.09 9.23
C THR A 124 0.42 -8.15 8.37
N GLY A 125 0.09 -9.33 7.83
CA GLY A 125 -1.06 -9.51 6.95
C GLY A 125 -0.75 -9.21 5.48
N ASP A 126 -1.77 -8.78 4.73
CA ASP A 126 -1.72 -8.45 3.30
C ASP A 126 -2.01 -6.95 3.11
N ALA A 127 -1.17 -6.14 3.73
CA ALA A 127 -1.25 -4.70 3.65
C ALA A 127 -0.26 -4.12 2.61
N LEU A 128 -0.45 -2.84 2.29
CA LEU A 128 0.32 -2.09 1.29
C LEU A 128 0.69 -0.74 1.89
N ILE A 129 1.97 -0.39 1.92
CA ILE A 129 2.45 0.95 2.27
C ILE A 129 3.12 1.56 1.05
N LEU A 130 2.69 2.76 0.63
CA LEU A 130 3.11 3.35 -0.64
C LEU A 130 3.20 4.88 -0.60
N GLY A 131 3.74 5.48 -1.67
CA GLY A 131 3.88 6.94 -1.77
C GLY A 131 4.89 7.46 -0.75
N SER A 132 4.61 8.57 -0.07
CA SER A 132 5.49 9.15 0.95
C SER A 132 5.05 8.82 2.39
N ALA A 133 4.27 7.76 2.58
CA ALA A 133 3.61 7.50 3.85
C ALA A 133 4.64 7.22 4.95
N VAL A 134 4.37 7.67 6.17
CA VAL A 134 5.21 7.46 7.35
C VAL A 134 4.44 6.64 8.36
N VAL A 135 4.93 5.44 8.65
CA VAL A 135 4.42 4.57 9.72
C VAL A 135 5.52 4.42 10.77
N THR A 136 5.28 4.87 11.99
CA THR A 136 6.30 4.94 13.04
C THR A 136 5.70 4.66 14.42
N GLY A 137 6.47 4.92 15.49
CA GLY A 137 5.98 4.74 16.86
C GLY A 137 5.66 3.28 17.17
N ALA A 138 4.52 3.04 17.81
CA ALA A 138 4.02 1.72 18.15
C ALA A 138 2.82 1.34 17.26
N ALA A 139 2.81 1.80 16.00
CA ALA A 139 1.76 1.47 15.05
C ALA A 139 1.66 -0.05 14.84
N GLU A 140 0.44 -0.57 14.88
CA GLU A 140 0.13 -1.97 14.61
C GLU A 140 -0.76 -2.04 13.38
N LEU A 141 -0.36 -2.86 12.41
CA LEU A 141 -1.14 -3.12 11.22
C LEU A 141 -1.21 -4.62 10.98
N SER A 142 -2.42 -5.11 10.81
CA SER A 142 -2.72 -6.48 10.46
C SER A 142 -3.75 -6.51 9.33
N GLU A 143 -3.94 -7.68 8.72
CA GLU A 143 -4.95 -7.91 7.68
C GLU A 143 -4.73 -7.08 6.40
N PHE A 144 -5.81 -6.62 5.75
CA PHE A 144 -5.78 -5.88 4.50
C PHE A 144 -5.90 -4.37 4.75
N ALA A 145 -4.80 -3.65 4.59
CA ALA A 145 -4.77 -2.19 4.67
C ALA A 145 -3.98 -1.58 3.50
N GLN A 146 -4.31 -0.36 3.05
CA GLN A 146 -3.34 0.50 2.34
C GLN A 146 -3.00 1.60 3.30
N ILE A 147 -1.74 2.01 3.36
CA ILE A 147 -1.31 3.28 3.93
C ILE A 147 -0.48 3.96 2.84
N GLY A 148 -1.03 4.99 2.22
CA GLY A 148 -0.41 5.64 1.07
C GLY A 148 -0.20 7.12 1.32
N GLY A 149 0.57 7.76 0.46
CA GLY A 149 0.50 9.21 0.36
C GLY A 149 1.30 10.00 1.39
N GLN A 150 0.77 11.07 2.00
CA GLN A 150 1.40 11.73 3.17
C GLN A 150 0.84 11.19 4.51
N ALA A 151 0.24 9.99 4.51
CA ALA A 151 -0.29 9.40 5.73
C ALA A 151 0.80 9.35 6.81
N TYR A 152 0.46 9.73 8.04
CA TYR A 152 1.36 9.70 9.19
C TYR A 152 0.68 8.88 10.29
N VAL A 153 1.18 7.67 10.52
CA VAL A 153 0.58 6.68 11.44
C VAL A 153 1.59 6.36 12.53
N THR A 154 1.25 6.61 13.78
CA THR A 154 2.10 6.41 14.96
C THR A 154 1.51 5.45 15.97
N THR A 155 0.19 5.26 15.93
CA THR A 155 -0.56 4.43 16.87
C THR A 155 -1.44 3.41 16.15
N PRO A 156 -1.85 2.32 16.84
CA PRO A 156 -2.84 1.39 16.30
C PRO A 156 -4.18 2.04 15.95
N ALA A 157 -4.64 3.03 16.71
CA ALA A 157 -5.91 3.71 16.46
C ALA A 157 -5.90 4.47 15.12
N GLU A 158 -4.81 5.17 14.81
CA GLU A 158 -4.62 5.82 13.51
C GLU A 158 -4.51 4.79 12.37
N ALA A 159 -3.96 3.60 12.64
CA ALA A 159 -3.86 2.53 11.66
C ALA A 159 -5.22 1.93 11.29
N LEU A 160 -6.18 1.90 12.23
CA LEU A 160 -7.55 1.42 12.00
C LEU A 160 -8.30 2.27 10.97
N GLU A 161 -7.99 3.57 10.83
CA GLU A 161 -8.55 4.41 9.75
C GLU A 161 -8.21 3.89 8.35
N TYR A 162 -7.24 2.98 8.25
CA TYR A 162 -6.71 2.42 7.01
C TYR A 162 -7.01 0.93 6.83
N ALA A 163 -7.53 0.26 7.87
CA ALA A 163 -7.96 -1.12 7.86
C ALA A 163 -9.40 -1.19 7.33
N TYR A 164 -9.63 -1.95 6.25
CA TYR A 164 -10.96 -2.30 5.71
C TYR A 164 -12.10 -1.25 5.88
N VAL A 165 -12.00 -0.11 5.19
CA VAL A 165 -13.12 0.84 5.08
C VAL A 165 -13.80 0.61 3.74
N SER A 166 -15.01 0.04 3.76
CA SER A 166 -15.92 0.14 2.61
C SER A 166 -16.10 1.62 2.27
N VAL A 167 -16.29 1.96 0.99
CA VAL A 167 -16.60 3.35 0.63
C VAL A 167 -17.84 3.76 1.45
N PRO A 168 -17.79 4.85 2.27
CA PRO A 168 -18.89 5.23 3.13
C PRO A 168 -20.16 5.37 2.30
N PRO A 169 -21.29 4.79 2.74
CA PRO A 169 -22.55 4.85 2.00
C PRO A 169 -22.94 6.28 1.62
N ASP A 170 -22.71 7.25 2.50
CA ASP A 170 -23.01 8.66 2.26
C ASP A 170 -22.13 9.27 1.16
N PHE A 171 -20.87 8.82 1.06
CA PHE A 171 -19.98 9.23 -0.04
C PHE A 171 -20.42 8.62 -1.38
N ILE A 172 -20.90 7.37 -1.39
CA ILE A 172 -21.50 6.76 -2.59
C ILE A 172 -22.75 7.54 -3.01
N ALA A 173 -23.60 7.92 -2.05
CA ALA A 173 -24.80 8.70 -2.31
C ALA A 173 -24.45 10.08 -2.88
N TYR A 174 -23.42 10.73 -2.34
CA TYR A 174 -22.91 11.99 -2.86
C TYR A 174 -22.39 11.88 -4.31
N LEU A 175 -21.63 10.84 -4.65
CA LEU A 175 -21.16 10.63 -6.03
C LEU A 175 -22.32 10.46 -7.02
N ARG A 176 -23.37 9.73 -6.62
CA ARG A 176 -24.61 9.59 -7.42
C ARG A 176 -25.32 10.93 -7.59
N TYR A 177 -25.39 11.73 -6.52
CA TYR A 177 -25.97 13.06 -6.58
C TYR A 177 -25.23 13.96 -7.57
N ILE A 178 -23.89 13.99 -7.52
CA ILE A 178 -23.09 14.76 -8.47
C ILE A 178 -23.33 14.25 -9.90
N GLU A 179 -23.31 12.94 -10.12
CA GLU A 179 -23.56 12.34 -11.45
C GLU A 179 -24.92 12.79 -12.01
N GLU A 180 -25.96 12.79 -11.19
CA GLU A 180 -27.29 13.28 -11.56
C GLU A 180 -27.29 14.78 -11.90
N LYS A 181 -26.69 15.63 -11.05
CA LYS A 181 -26.69 17.09 -11.23
C LYS A 181 -25.75 17.59 -12.34
N THR A 182 -24.78 16.77 -12.71
CA THR A 182 -23.80 17.06 -13.77
C THR A 182 -24.07 16.29 -15.06
N PHE A 183 -25.21 15.57 -15.15
CA PHE A 183 -25.60 14.77 -16.32
C PHE A 183 -24.55 13.74 -16.76
N GLY A 184 -23.85 13.14 -15.80
CA GLY A 184 -22.84 12.12 -16.06
C GLY A 184 -21.46 12.66 -16.45
N ASN A 185 -21.23 13.98 -16.40
CA ASN A 185 -19.92 14.58 -16.65
C ASN A 185 -18.97 14.49 -15.43
N LEU A 186 -18.98 13.33 -14.77
CA LEU A 186 -18.19 13.05 -13.57
C LEU A 186 -16.95 12.21 -13.93
N LYS A 187 -15.78 12.70 -13.56
CA LYS A 187 -14.52 11.95 -13.62
C LYS A 187 -13.93 11.87 -12.22
N VAL A 188 -13.67 10.66 -11.73
CA VAL A 188 -12.88 10.46 -10.51
C VAL A 188 -11.46 10.13 -10.95
N LEU A 189 -10.54 11.06 -10.73
CA LEU A 189 -9.13 10.88 -11.00
C LEU A 189 -8.48 10.24 -9.78
N CYS A 190 -8.20 8.95 -9.90
CA CYS A 190 -7.47 8.16 -8.93
C CYS A 190 -5.97 8.19 -9.22
N GLY A 191 -5.14 8.24 -8.18
CA GLY A 191 -3.70 8.01 -8.35
C GLY A 191 -2.81 9.25 -8.34
N TYR A 192 -3.28 10.39 -7.82
CA TYR A 192 -2.33 11.41 -7.39
C TYR A 192 -1.57 10.91 -6.15
N MET A 193 -0.31 11.34 -5.99
CA MET A 193 0.40 11.18 -4.73
C MET A 193 -0.54 11.61 -3.59
N ASN A 194 -0.47 10.96 -2.43
CA ASN A 194 -1.16 11.38 -1.21
C ASN A 194 -2.48 10.67 -0.84
N ASN A 195 -2.92 9.62 -1.56
CA ASN A 195 -4.31 9.11 -1.45
C ASN A 195 -5.34 10.24 -1.63
N VAL A 196 -4.94 11.28 -2.35
CA VAL A 196 -5.79 12.40 -2.71
C VAL A 196 -6.43 12.03 -4.03
N HIS A 197 -7.76 12.03 -4.03
CA HIS A 197 -8.55 11.79 -5.23
C HIS A 197 -9.14 13.12 -5.66
N LYS A 198 -9.26 13.33 -6.97
CA LYS A 198 -9.96 14.50 -7.50
C LYS A 198 -11.25 14.05 -8.14
N ILE A 199 -12.33 14.70 -7.76
CA ILE A 199 -13.56 14.68 -8.52
C ILE A 199 -13.47 15.85 -9.49
N VAL A 200 -13.57 15.58 -10.79
CA VAL A 200 -13.53 16.59 -11.84
C VAL A 200 -14.83 16.55 -12.62
N SER A 201 -15.42 17.72 -12.85
CA SER A 201 -16.58 17.87 -13.72
C SER A 201 -16.42 19.03 -14.68
N GLU A 202 -15.68 18.78 -15.78
CA GLU A 202 -15.18 19.78 -16.74
C GLU A 202 -16.23 20.79 -17.22
N ASP A 203 -17.48 20.36 -17.40
CA ASP A 203 -18.58 21.18 -17.93
C ASP A 203 -19.55 21.73 -16.85
N THR A 204 -19.24 21.57 -15.57
CA THR A 204 -20.13 22.03 -14.50
C THR A 204 -20.05 23.55 -14.31
N SER A 205 -21.18 24.24 -14.50
CA SER A 205 -21.25 25.68 -14.31
C SER A 205 -20.97 26.11 -12.86
N PRO A 206 -20.34 27.28 -12.61
CA PRO A 206 -20.11 27.79 -11.25
C PRO A 206 -21.39 27.93 -10.41
N ARG A 207 -22.53 28.18 -11.05
CA ARG A 207 -23.83 28.22 -10.39
C ARG A 207 -24.26 26.85 -9.87
N CYS A 208 -24.03 25.78 -10.63
CA CYS A 208 -24.31 24.41 -10.18
C CYS A 208 -23.41 24.03 -8.99
N VAL A 209 -22.12 24.37 -9.07
CA VAL A 209 -21.17 24.15 -7.97
C VAL A 209 -21.62 24.84 -6.69
N ALA A 210 -21.89 26.15 -6.77
CA ALA A 210 -22.27 26.95 -5.61
C ALA A 210 -23.65 26.61 -5.04
N ALA A 211 -24.62 26.27 -5.89
CA ALA A 211 -26.01 26.07 -5.46
C ALA A 211 -26.37 24.61 -5.15
N LEU A 212 -25.63 23.63 -5.67
CA LEU A 212 -25.96 22.20 -5.57
C LEU A 212 -24.82 21.39 -4.97
N LEU A 213 -23.61 21.47 -5.56
CA LEU A 213 -22.54 20.54 -5.21
C LEU A 213 -21.88 20.84 -3.86
N ASN A 214 -21.64 22.13 -3.55
CA ASN A 214 -21.08 22.55 -2.27
C ASN A 214 -22.04 22.34 -1.09
N PRO A 215 -23.32 22.75 -1.14
CA PRO A 215 -24.28 22.49 -0.06
C PRO A 215 -24.45 20.99 0.24
N ALA A 216 -24.41 20.15 -0.80
CA ALA A 216 -24.54 18.71 -0.65
C ALA A 216 -23.38 18.09 0.18
N ILE A 217 -22.19 18.69 0.22
CA ILE A 217 -21.08 18.17 1.05
C ILE A 217 -21.45 18.14 2.54
N GLU A 218 -22.12 19.19 3.02
CA GLU A 218 -22.62 19.25 4.39
C GLU A 218 -23.85 18.35 4.58
N GLU A 219 -24.76 18.32 3.60
CA GLU A 219 -25.98 17.49 3.62
C GLU A 219 -25.67 15.99 3.78
N PHE A 220 -24.67 15.49 3.03
CA PHE A 220 -24.23 14.10 3.11
C PHE A 220 -23.22 13.86 4.25
N GLY A 221 -22.89 14.87 5.06
CA GLY A 221 -21.96 14.71 6.19
C GLY A 221 -20.51 14.40 5.80
N ILE A 222 -20.12 14.66 4.55
CA ILE A 222 -18.81 14.33 3.98
C ILE A 222 -17.84 15.50 3.96
N ALA A 223 -18.12 16.59 4.69
CA ALA A 223 -17.21 17.74 4.79
C ALA A 223 -15.80 17.35 5.29
N HIS A 224 -15.71 16.31 6.12
CA HIS A 224 -14.44 15.75 6.56
C HIS A 224 -13.63 15.08 5.42
N LEU A 225 -14.30 14.65 4.35
CA LEU A 225 -13.69 14.07 3.15
C LEU A 225 -13.37 15.10 2.08
N ILE A 226 -14.12 16.20 2.00
CA ILE A 226 -13.91 17.27 1.01
C ILE A 226 -13.86 18.61 1.74
N PRO A 227 -12.81 18.86 2.56
CA PRO A 227 -12.79 19.98 3.51
C PRO A 227 -12.74 21.35 2.82
N ASN A 228 -12.18 21.43 1.62
CA ASN A 228 -12.10 22.68 0.84
C ASN A 228 -13.29 22.86 -0.11
N GLY A 229 -14.23 21.90 -0.14
CA GLY A 229 -15.32 21.89 -1.10
C GLY A 229 -14.87 21.73 -2.54
N TRP A 230 -15.68 22.25 -3.47
CA TRP A 230 -15.32 22.40 -4.87
C TRP A 230 -14.63 23.74 -5.13
N GLU A 231 -13.45 23.65 -5.73
CA GLU A 231 -12.73 24.78 -6.31
C GLU A 231 -12.93 24.72 -7.83
N GLU A 232 -13.65 25.71 -8.38
CA GLU A 232 -14.10 25.68 -9.77
C GLU A 232 -14.86 24.38 -10.08
N ASN A 233 -14.30 23.51 -10.93
CA ASN A 233 -14.86 22.24 -11.34
C ASN A 233 -14.12 21.03 -10.74
N VAL A 234 -13.33 21.25 -9.70
CA VAL A 234 -12.54 20.21 -9.03
C VAL A 234 -12.83 20.18 -7.54
N ALA A 235 -13.23 19.03 -7.02
CA ALA A 235 -13.24 18.77 -5.58
C ALA A 235 -12.09 17.84 -5.22
N THR A 236 -11.34 18.22 -4.18
CA THR A 236 -10.23 17.44 -3.65
C THR A 236 -10.71 16.61 -2.47
N ILE A 237 -10.60 15.29 -2.57
CA ILE A 237 -10.95 14.37 -1.49
C ILE A 237 -9.70 14.21 -0.60
N GLU A 238 -9.80 14.67 0.64
CA GLU A 238 -8.79 14.56 1.68
C GLU A 238 -9.21 13.53 2.74
N ARG A 239 -8.23 12.95 3.46
CA ARG A 239 -8.44 12.03 4.61
C ARG A 239 -9.47 10.90 4.44
N ARG A 240 -9.26 10.06 3.42
CA ARG A 240 -9.79 8.68 3.20
C ARG A 240 -11.32 8.52 3.17
N PRO A 241 -11.80 7.90 2.08
CA PRO A 241 -11.66 6.45 1.98
C PRO A 241 -10.74 6.06 0.84
N ARG A 242 -10.16 4.86 0.95
CA ARG A 242 -9.89 4.07 -0.25
C ARG A 242 -11.21 4.02 -1.03
N ILE A 243 -11.28 4.68 -2.19
CA ILE A 243 -11.97 4.04 -3.30
C ILE A 243 -11.09 2.83 -3.58
N GLY A 244 -11.45 1.70 -2.97
CA GLY A 244 -10.78 0.44 -3.25
C GLY A 244 -10.67 0.32 -4.76
N MET A 245 -9.49 -0.06 -5.24
CA MET A 245 -9.35 -0.49 -6.63
C MET A 245 -10.32 -1.65 -6.87
N MET A 246 -11.52 -1.29 -7.27
CA MET A 246 -12.47 -2.06 -8.04
C MET A 246 -13.27 -1.10 -8.92
N LEU A 247 -12.63 -0.02 -9.37
CA LEU A 247 -12.83 0.44 -10.74
C LEU A 247 -11.80 -0.34 -11.54
N GLU A 248 -12.16 -1.57 -11.92
CA GLU A 248 -11.37 -2.34 -12.88
C GLU A 248 -11.29 -1.53 -14.18
N VAL A 249 -10.24 -0.72 -14.33
CA VAL A 249 -9.75 -0.39 -15.65
C VAL A 249 -9.10 -1.66 -16.17
N HIS A 250 -9.89 -2.49 -16.84
CA HIS A 250 -9.33 -3.44 -17.79
C HIS A 250 -8.54 -2.63 -18.83
N GLY A 251 -7.21 -2.68 -18.75
CA GLY A 251 -6.34 -2.20 -19.81
C GLY A 251 -5.15 -1.40 -19.32
N GLU A 252 -4.03 -2.12 -19.22
CA GLU A 252 -2.65 -1.77 -19.56
C GLU A 252 -2.10 -0.36 -19.26
N LEU A 253 -0.90 -0.38 -18.66
CA LEU A 253 0.11 0.67 -18.64
C LEU A 253 0.03 1.60 -19.86
N GLY A 254 -0.44 2.83 -19.67
CA GLY A 254 -0.39 3.85 -20.71
C GLY A 254 -1.13 5.11 -20.31
N TYR A 255 -0.43 6.25 -20.35
CA TYR A 255 -1.07 7.56 -20.44
C TYR A 255 -2.05 7.55 -21.63
N GLY A 256 -3.36 7.52 -21.36
CA GLY A 256 -4.44 7.46 -22.36
C GLY A 256 -5.77 7.92 -21.76
N PRO A 257 -6.75 8.37 -22.58
CA PRO A 257 -7.78 9.32 -22.16
C PRO A 257 -8.82 8.70 -21.23
N ALA A 258 -9.29 9.53 -20.29
CA ALA A 258 -10.27 9.23 -19.27
C ALA A 258 -11.50 8.50 -19.82
N ARG A 259 -11.82 7.35 -19.23
CA ARG A 259 -13.05 6.59 -19.51
C ARG A 259 -13.99 6.59 -18.30
N ARG A 260 -15.28 6.57 -18.66
CA ARG A 260 -16.50 6.58 -17.86
C ARG A 260 -16.45 5.58 -16.68
N LEU A 261 -16.93 6.02 -15.51
CA LEU A 261 -17.16 5.15 -14.35
C LEU A 261 -18.24 4.11 -14.71
N ASP A 262 -17.88 2.83 -14.84
CA ASP A 262 -18.87 1.75 -14.94
C ASP A 262 -19.25 1.28 -13.52
N TYR A 263 -20.28 1.93 -12.98
CA TYR A 263 -20.85 1.61 -11.67
C TYR A 263 -21.65 0.29 -11.66
N GLY A 264 -22.05 -0.22 -12.83
CA GLY A 264 -22.90 -1.42 -12.96
C GLY A 264 -22.14 -2.71 -12.65
N ALA A 265 -20.88 -2.80 -13.08
CA ALA A 265 -19.99 -3.92 -12.76
C ALA A 265 -19.62 -3.96 -11.26
N TYR A 266 -19.46 -2.79 -10.63
CA TYR A 266 -19.08 -2.66 -9.22
C TYR A 266 -20.19 -3.12 -8.25
N LEU A 267 -21.45 -2.79 -8.52
CA LEU A 267 -22.58 -3.19 -7.66
C LEU A 267 -22.92 -4.68 -7.75
N ASN A 268 -22.70 -5.32 -8.90
CA ASN A 268 -22.89 -6.77 -9.06
C ASN A 268 -21.85 -7.61 -8.30
N LEU A 269 -20.69 -7.02 -7.97
CA LEU A 269 -19.63 -7.67 -7.23
C LEU A 269 -19.81 -7.51 -5.71
N LEU A 270 -20.40 -6.39 -5.26
CA LEU A 270 -20.81 -6.20 -3.87
C LEU A 270 -22.02 -7.06 -3.46
N SER A 271 -22.95 -7.34 -4.38
CA SER A 271 -24.09 -8.24 -4.10
C SER A 271 -23.68 -9.71 -3.94
N HIS A 272 -22.46 -10.10 -4.35
CA HIS A 272 -21.92 -11.45 -4.15
C HIS A 272 -21.20 -11.64 -2.79
N TYR A 273 -20.90 -10.55 -2.06
CA TYR A 273 -20.15 -10.62 -0.80
C TYR A 273 -20.93 -10.11 0.42
N ILE A 274 -22.21 -9.74 0.25
CA ILE A 274 -23.16 -9.53 1.36
C ILE A 274 -24.26 -10.59 1.24
N SER A 275 -23.97 -11.80 1.68
CA SER A 275 -24.96 -12.86 1.89
C SER A 275 -24.56 -13.68 3.12
N ASP A 276 -24.92 -13.17 4.30
CA ASP A 276 -25.22 -14.02 5.45
C ASP A 276 -26.74 -14.27 5.48
N ASP A 277 -27.23 -15.13 4.56
CA ASP A 277 -28.48 -15.87 4.77
C ASP A 277 -28.39 -17.26 4.09
N PRO A 278 -28.17 -18.35 4.85
CA PRO A 278 -28.09 -19.71 4.31
C PRO A 278 -29.41 -20.28 3.76
N ARG A 279 -30.50 -19.51 3.65
CA ARG A 279 -31.85 -20.06 3.38
C ARG A 279 -32.62 -19.47 2.19
N ARG A 280 -31.99 -18.72 1.29
CA ARG A 280 -32.67 -18.25 0.07
C ARG A 280 -31.95 -18.69 -1.21
N HIS A 281 -32.22 -19.93 -1.62
CA HIS A 281 -32.16 -20.29 -3.04
C HIS A 281 -33.54 -20.06 -3.67
N PRO A 282 -33.73 -19.06 -4.55
CA PRO A 282 -34.83 -19.11 -5.51
C PRO A 282 -34.47 -20.16 -6.56
N ARG A 283 -35.28 -21.21 -6.63
CA ARG A 283 -35.27 -22.21 -7.68
C ARG A 283 -35.42 -21.52 -9.04
N PHE A 284 -34.55 -21.87 -9.99
CA PHE A 284 -34.83 -21.64 -11.39
C PHE A 284 -36.14 -22.37 -11.74
N VAL A 285 -37.18 -21.60 -12.04
CA VAL A 285 -38.35 -22.08 -12.76
C VAL A 285 -38.34 -21.36 -14.10
N ASN A 286 -37.96 -22.11 -15.14
CA ASN A 286 -38.22 -21.75 -16.53
C ASN A 286 -39.74 -21.72 -16.76
N ARG A 287 -40.18 -20.71 -17.52
CA ARG A 287 -41.29 -20.67 -18.52
C ARG A 287 -41.85 -19.24 -18.54
N THR A 288 -42.03 -18.58 -19.68
CA THR A 288 -42.07 -18.97 -21.11
C THR A 288 -41.55 -17.84 -21.96
#